data_AF-A0A2M8KP47-F1
#
_entry.id   AF-A0A2M8KP47-F1
#
_cell.length_a   1.000
_cell.length_b   1.000
_cell.length_c   1.000
_cell.angle_alpha   90.00
_cell.angle_beta   90.00
_cell.angle_gamma   90.00
#
_symmetry.space_group_name_H-M   'P 1'
#
loop_
_entity.id
_entity.type
_entity.pdbx_description
1 polymer ?
#
loop_
_entity_poly.entity_id
_entity_poly.type
_entity_poly.pdbx_seq_one_letter_code
_entity_poly.pdbx_strand_id
1 'polypeptide(L)'
;MLKLFSGTSNPNLSEKVAQNLKASLAQVEVIRFDNSEIRVRIEEDVKHDTCVIIQSTSNPTNSNLMELFLMADALRREEARKVIAVIPYFGYARQDIQHRPGECVSANVIIRFLESIGIYKVYTFNIHDEATEGVFDIPFKNLSAFPVLAQEIHKYLDHKNVKVIPKNIAIISPDQGGIERARKFGNVLFGHNDFNLAVTEKKRDLEKKHQSDALSLYGDVKDKVAIIVDDVATSGLTLINSAHFALDQGATNVIAAIVHRDFAPGTAEKIQSSKIEAFFTTDSIALQKGSEFEKMREVSVNGEIAEAIKIFSE
;
A
#
# COMPACT_ATOMS: atom_id res chain seq x y z
N MET A 1 7.98 -16.77 -23.12
CA MET A 1 8.45 -15.38 -22.96
C MET A 1 7.67 -14.71 -21.83
N LEU A 2 8.14 -13.57 -21.32
CA LEU A 2 7.41 -12.74 -20.36
C LEU A 2 6.52 -11.74 -21.13
N LYS A 3 5.23 -11.66 -20.78
CA LYS A 3 4.27 -10.67 -21.29
C LYS A 3 3.69 -9.89 -20.13
N LEU A 4 3.70 -8.55 -20.22
CA LEU A 4 3.18 -7.66 -19.17
C LEU A 4 1.82 -7.10 -19.60
N PHE A 5 0.80 -7.28 -18.78
CA PHE A 5 -0.53 -6.73 -18.98
C PHE A 5 -0.83 -5.72 -17.88
N SER A 6 -1.46 -4.60 -18.25
CA SER A 6 -1.97 -3.65 -17.28
C SER A 6 -3.48 -3.78 -17.20
N GLY A 7 -4.02 -3.83 -15.99
CA GLY A 7 -5.41 -3.44 -15.80
C GLY A 7 -5.56 -1.92 -15.84
N THR A 8 -6.79 -1.44 -15.67
CA THR A 8 -7.19 -0.03 -15.76
C THR A 8 -7.03 0.73 -14.44
N SER A 9 -6.70 0.06 -13.33
CA SER A 9 -6.59 0.71 -12.01
C SER A 9 -5.41 1.68 -11.90
N ASN A 10 -4.28 1.37 -12.55
CA ASN A 10 -3.10 2.23 -12.58
C ASN A 10 -2.18 1.96 -13.78
N PRO A 11 -2.57 2.35 -15.01
CA PRO A 11 -1.76 2.12 -16.21
C PRO A 11 -0.36 2.75 -16.15
N ASN A 12 -0.24 3.90 -15.47
CA ASN A 12 1.02 4.64 -15.34
C ASN A 12 2.08 3.81 -14.58
N LEU A 13 1.72 3.17 -13.47
CA LEU A 13 2.63 2.27 -12.77
C LEU A 13 3.06 1.10 -13.66
N SER A 14 2.14 0.48 -14.38
CA SER A 14 2.43 -0.62 -15.30
C SER A 14 3.39 -0.23 -16.42
N GLU A 15 3.22 0.96 -17.00
CA GLU A 15 4.14 1.51 -18.01
C GLU A 15 5.55 1.72 -17.45
N LYS A 16 5.67 2.31 -16.25
CA LYS A 16 6.97 2.49 -15.58
C LYS A 16 7.66 1.14 -15.30
N VAL A 17 6.91 0.13 -14.89
CA VAL A 17 7.43 -1.24 -14.69
C VAL A 17 7.94 -1.81 -16.01
N ALA A 18 7.18 -1.68 -17.10
CA ALA A 18 7.59 -2.14 -18.43
C ALA A 18 8.88 -1.44 -18.90
N GLN A 19 8.99 -0.12 -18.67
CA GLN A 19 10.20 0.66 -18.98
C GLN A 19 11.44 0.14 -18.23
N ASN A 20 11.32 -0.15 -16.92
CA ASN A 20 12.42 -0.71 -16.13
C ASN A 20 12.89 -2.07 -16.67
N LEU A 21 11.97 -2.88 -17.18
CA LEU A 21 12.26 -4.19 -17.77
C LEU A 21 12.69 -4.10 -19.25
N LYS A 22 12.72 -2.89 -19.83
CA LYS A 22 12.96 -2.66 -21.26
C LYS A 22 11.99 -3.46 -22.14
N ALA A 23 10.74 -3.56 -21.68
CA ALA A 23 9.64 -4.26 -22.34
C ALA A 23 8.52 -3.28 -22.68
N SER A 24 7.50 -3.76 -23.40
CA SER A 24 6.26 -3.05 -23.66
C SER A 24 5.09 -3.77 -23.01
N LEU A 25 4.01 -3.04 -22.72
CA LEU A 25 2.75 -3.66 -22.31
C LEU A 25 2.13 -4.37 -23.51
N ALA A 26 1.68 -5.60 -23.26
CA ALA A 26 0.93 -6.42 -24.18
C ALA A 26 -0.49 -5.84 -24.36
N GLN A 27 -1.06 -5.97 -25.56
CA GLN A 27 -2.36 -5.40 -25.88
C GLN A 27 -3.51 -6.19 -25.21
N VAL A 28 -4.41 -5.44 -24.59
CA VAL A 28 -5.63 -5.93 -23.97
C VAL A 28 -6.74 -4.89 -24.16
N GLU A 29 -7.88 -5.34 -24.66
CA GLU A 29 -9.09 -4.53 -24.71
C GLU A 29 -9.86 -4.73 -23.39
N VAL A 30 -10.15 -3.62 -22.69
CA VAL A 30 -11.02 -3.60 -21.52
C VAL A 30 -12.16 -2.62 -21.76
N ILE A 31 -13.39 -3.13 -21.80
CA ILE A 31 -14.60 -2.32 -21.96
C ILE A 31 -15.44 -2.40 -20.69
N ARG A 32 -15.86 -1.24 -20.19
CA ARG A 32 -16.88 -1.12 -19.13
C ARG A 32 -18.18 -0.68 -19.77
N PHE A 33 -19.22 -1.49 -19.64
CA PHE A 33 -20.55 -1.18 -20.17
C PHE A 33 -21.33 -0.29 -19.18
N ASP A 34 -22.39 0.37 -19.67
CA ASP A 34 -23.22 1.28 -18.87
C ASP A 34 -23.92 0.58 -17.68
N ASN A 35 -24.08 -0.75 -17.73
CA ASN A 35 -24.61 -1.57 -16.64
C ASN A 35 -23.52 -2.03 -15.64
N SER A 36 -22.32 -1.48 -15.70
CA SER A 36 -21.15 -1.83 -14.87
C SER A 36 -20.51 -3.20 -15.13
N GLU A 37 -20.97 -3.96 -16.14
CA GLU A 37 -20.28 -5.17 -16.58
C GLU A 37 -18.96 -4.83 -17.29
N ILE A 38 -18.03 -5.79 -17.29
CA ILE A 38 -16.70 -5.62 -17.87
C ILE A 38 -16.49 -6.72 -18.91
N ARG A 39 -16.01 -6.33 -20.09
CA ARG A 39 -15.48 -7.25 -21.10
C ARG A 39 -13.98 -7.09 -21.18
N VAL A 40 -13.27 -8.21 -21.19
CA VAL A 40 -11.83 -8.27 -21.41
C VAL A 40 -11.55 -9.14 -22.62
N ARG A 41 -10.64 -8.71 -23.49
CA ARG A 41 -10.11 -9.50 -24.60
C ARG A 41 -8.60 -9.32 -24.70
N ILE A 42 -7.86 -10.43 -24.65
CA ILE A 42 -6.42 -10.46 -24.92
C ILE A 42 -6.20 -10.37 -26.43
N GLU A 43 -5.37 -9.43 -26.88
CA GLU A 43 -5.13 -9.16 -28.31
C GLU A 43 -3.76 -9.66 -28.79
N GLU A 44 -3.09 -10.45 -27.95
CA GLU A 44 -1.75 -10.97 -28.17
C GLU A 44 -1.75 -12.50 -28.12
N ASP A 45 -0.88 -13.13 -28.90
CA ASP A 45 -0.59 -14.55 -28.70
C ASP A 45 0.21 -14.72 -27.40
N VAL A 46 -0.39 -15.43 -26.45
CA VAL A 46 0.16 -15.70 -25.12
C VAL A 46 0.36 -17.19 -24.85
N LYS A 47 0.19 -18.04 -25.87
CA LYS A 47 0.26 -19.48 -25.70
C LYS A 47 1.64 -19.88 -25.18
N HIS A 48 1.64 -20.58 -24.04
CA HIS A 48 2.84 -21.01 -23.32
C HIS A 48 3.72 -19.87 -22.74
N ASP A 49 3.25 -18.63 -22.76
CA ASP A 49 3.96 -17.50 -22.15
C ASP A 49 3.72 -17.39 -20.64
N THR A 50 4.60 -16.63 -19.97
CA THR A 50 4.39 -16.20 -18.58
C THR A 50 3.83 -14.80 -18.61
N CYS A 51 2.58 -14.66 -18.20
CA CYS A 51 1.83 -13.42 -18.26
C CYS A 51 1.76 -12.82 -16.86
N VAL A 52 2.16 -11.56 -16.72
CA VAL A 52 2.04 -10.80 -15.48
C VAL A 52 0.95 -9.75 -15.67
N ILE A 53 -0.07 -9.78 -14.81
CA ILE A 53 -1.10 -8.73 -14.74
C ILE A 53 -0.70 -7.79 -13.61
N ILE A 54 -0.58 -6.49 -13.91
CA ILE A 54 -0.38 -5.43 -12.90
C ILE A 54 -1.73 -4.73 -12.71
N GLN A 55 -2.34 -4.92 -11.55
CA GLN A 55 -3.67 -4.38 -11.24
C GLN A 55 -3.84 -4.23 -9.73
N SER A 56 -3.89 -2.98 -9.26
CA SER A 56 -4.35 -2.70 -7.90
C SER A 56 -5.85 -2.93 -7.78
N THR A 57 -6.29 -3.36 -6.61
CA THR A 57 -7.71 -3.59 -6.32
C THR A 57 -8.27 -2.48 -5.44
N SER A 58 -7.82 -1.24 -5.72
CA SER A 58 -8.25 0.01 -5.07
C SER A 58 -9.63 0.46 -5.56
N ASN A 59 -10.17 1.52 -4.97
CA ASN A 59 -11.45 2.10 -5.39
C ASN A 59 -11.49 2.44 -6.90
N PRO A 60 -12.53 2.03 -7.67
CA PRO A 60 -13.63 1.12 -7.29
C PRO A 60 -13.19 -0.34 -7.16
N THR A 61 -13.15 -0.84 -5.91
CA THR A 61 -12.52 -2.11 -5.54
C THR A 61 -13.10 -3.30 -6.30
N ASN A 62 -14.42 -3.43 -6.34
CA ASN A 62 -15.09 -4.58 -6.94
C ASN A 62 -14.89 -4.63 -8.45
N SER A 63 -14.95 -3.48 -9.11
CA SER A 63 -14.78 -3.41 -10.56
C SER A 63 -13.33 -3.71 -10.97
N ASN A 64 -12.34 -3.31 -10.15
CA ASN A 64 -10.94 -3.64 -10.38
C ASN A 64 -10.62 -5.12 -10.10
N LEU A 65 -11.27 -5.72 -9.08
CA LEU A 65 -11.20 -7.16 -8.81
C LEU A 65 -11.79 -7.98 -9.96
N MET A 66 -13.01 -7.63 -10.41
CA MET A 66 -13.66 -8.34 -11.52
C MET A 66 -12.83 -8.24 -12.80
N GLU A 67 -12.25 -7.08 -13.09
CA GLU A 67 -11.35 -6.93 -14.23
C GLU A 67 -10.11 -7.85 -14.12
N LEU A 68 -9.47 -7.91 -12.95
CA LEU A 68 -8.34 -8.82 -12.71
C LEU A 68 -8.73 -10.29 -12.96
N PHE A 69 -9.89 -10.71 -12.44
CA PHE A 69 -10.37 -12.08 -12.60
C PHE A 69 -10.67 -12.40 -14.07
N LEU A 70 -11.30 -11.47 -14.81
CA LEU A 70 -11.60 -11.65 -16.22
C LEU A 70 -10.33 -11.67 -17.09
N MET A 71 -9.33 -10.84 -16.78
CA MET A 71 -8.01 -10.91 -17.43
C MET A 71 -7.33 -12.25 -17.18
N ALA A 72 -7.37 -12.75 -15.95
CA ALA A 72 -6.78 -14.04 -15.60
C ALA A 72 -7.48 -15.21 -16.31
N ASP A 73 -8.81 -15.23 -16.36
CA ASP A 73 -9.59 -16.23 -17.09
C ASP A 73 -9.24 -16.22 -18.59
N ALA A 74 -9.22 -15.04 -19.21
CA ALA A 74 -8.91 -14.89 -20.63
C ALA A 74 -7.50 -15.42 -20.96
N LEU A 75 -6.48 -15.06 -20.18
CA LEU A 75 -5.11 -15.56 -20.38
C LEU A 75 -5.02 -17.09 -20.24
N ARG A 76 -5.77 -17.69 -19.32
CA ARG A 76 -5.81 -19.15 -19.16
C ARG A 76 -6.48 -19.86 -20.33
N ARG A 77 -7.55 -19.29 -20.88
CA ARG A 77 -8.23 -19.83 -22.07
C ARG A 77 -7.34 -19.78 -23.32
N GLU A 78 -6.46 -18.78 -23.40
CA GLU A 78 -5.41 -18.66 -24.42
C GLU A 78 -4.14 -19.48 -24.10
N GLU A 79 -4.23 -20.44 -23.17
CA GLU A 79 -3.16 -21.41 -22.85
C GLU A 79 -1.84 -20.76 -22.35
N ALA A 80 -1.92 -19.61 -21.67
CA ALA A 80 -0.77 -19.04 -20.97
C ALA A 80 -0.20 -20.06 -19.96
N ARG A 81 1.13 -20.23 -19.94
CA ARG A 81 1.82 -21.19 -19.06
C ARG A 81 1.70 -20.82 -17.60
N LYS A 82 1.81 -19.52 -17.28
CA LYS A 82 1.70 -18.97 -15.92
C LYS A 82 0.98 -17.62 -15.99
N VAL A 83 0.03 -17.41 -15.10
CA VAL A 83 -0.62 -16.10 -14.89
C VAL A 83 -0.24 -15.60 -13.50
N ILE A 84 0.52 -14.51 -13.43
CA ILE A 84 1.02 -13.92 -12.19
C ILE A 84 0.25 -12.62 -11.96
N ALA A 85 -0.29 -12.44 -10.75
CA ALA A 85 -0.94 -11.19 -10.38
C ALA A 85 0.02 -10.34 -9.53
N VAL A 86 0.39 -9.16 -10.03
CA VAL A 86 0.97 -8.10 -9.22
C VAL A 86 -0.19 -7.19 -8.83
N ILE A 87 -0.51 -7.17 -7.54
CA ILE A 87 -1.62 -6.43 -6.94
C ILE A 87 -1.01 -5.39 -5.98
N PRO A 88 -0.54 -4.22 -6.46
CA PRO A 88 0.21 -3.30 -5.62
C PRO A 88 -0.53 -2.84 -4.37
N TYR A 89 -1.85 -2.66 -4.46
CA TYR A 89 -2.74 -2.54 -3.30
C TYR A 89 -3.78 -3.66 -3.30
N PHE A 90 -3.80 -4.46 -2.23
CA PHE A 90 -4.73 -5.57 -2.03
C PHE A 90 -6.00 -5.09 -1.29
N GLY A 91 -7.06 -4.81 -2.05
CA GLY A 91 -8.37 -4.45 -1.51
C GLY A 91 -8.93 -5.56 -0.62
N TYR A 92 -9.78 -5.19 0.35
CA TYR A 92 -10.29 -6.07 1.41
C TYR A 92 -9.26 -6.61 2.42
N ALA A 93 -7.98 -6.27 2.30
CA ALA A 93 -6.94 -6.77 3.22
C ALA A 93 -7.17 -6.42 4.71
N ARG A 94 -7.96 -5.39 5.01
CA ARG A 94 -8.33 -5.00 6.39
C ARG A 94 -9.46 -5.85 7.00
N GLN A 95 -9.95 -6.83 6.27
CA GLN A 95 -11.03 -7.76 6.66
C GLN A 95 -10.49 -9.20 6.58
N ASP A 96 -9.37 -9.40 7.27
CA ASP A 96 -8.51 -10.59 7.31
C ASP A 96 -8.82 -11.52 8.50
N ILE A 97 -9.60 -11.03 9.47
CA ILE A 97 -10.18 -11.84 10.55
C ILE A 97 -11.67 -11.54 10.73
N GLN A 98 -12.36 -12.41 11.46
CA GLN A 98 -13.72 -12.14 11.94
C GLN A 98 -13.63 -11.26 13.20
N HIS A 99 -13.82 -9.94 13.06
CA HIS A 99 -13.78 -9.04 14.21
C HIS A 99 -15.03 -9.17 15.10
N ARG A 100 -16.18 -9.49 14.50
CA ARG A 100 -17.45 -9.76 15.21
C ARG A 100 -18.10 -11.05 14.74
N PRO A 101 -18.79 -11.79 15.64
CA PRO A 101 -19.53 -12.99 15.25
C PRO A 101 -20.47 -12.74 14.07
N GLY A 102 -20.35 -13.57 13.02
CA GLY A 102 -21.17 -13.51 11.82
C GLY A 102 -20.58 -12.67 10.67
N GLU A 103 -19.48 -11.94 10.88
CA GLU A 103 -18.78 -11.25 9.79
C GLU A 103 -18.06 -12.26 8.88
N CYS A 104 -17.98 -11.93 7.59
CA CYS A 104 -17.13 -12.63 6.64
C CYS A 104 -15.66 -12.22 6.81
N VAL A 105 -14.75 -13.09 6.37
CA VAL A 105 -13.34 -12.77 6.22
C VAL A 105 -13.08 -12.50 4.74
N SER A 106 -13.31 -11.25 4.33
CA SER A 106 -13.30 -10.87 2.91
C SER A 106 -11.95 -11.11 2.24
N ALA A 107 -10.82 -10.90 2.93
CA ALA A 107 -9.51 -11.22 2.38
C ALA A 107 -9.43 -12.69 1.93
N ASN A 108 -9.89 -13.63 2.76
CA ASN A 108 -9.92 -15.06 2.44
C ASN A 108 -10.83 -15.37 1.25
N VAL A 109 -11.94 -14.63 1.08
CA VAL A 109 -12.82 -14.78 -0.09
C VAL A 109 -12.10 -14.36 -1.37
N ILE A 110 -11.40 -13.21 -1.34
CA ILE A 110 -10.62 -12.73 -2.50
C ILE A 110 -9.48 -13.68 -2.85
N ILE A 111 -8.76 -14.20 -1.84
CA ILE A 111 -7.70 -15.19 -2.02
C ILE A 111 -8.22 -16.43 -2.75
N ARG A 112 -9.35 -16.99 -2.27
CA ARG A 112 -9.98 -18.15 -2.92
C ARG A 112 -10.42 -17.88 -4.35
N PHE A 113 -10.84 -16.67 -4.69
CA PHE A 113 -11.13 -16.31 -6.08
C PHE A 113 -9.88 -16.28 -6.95
N LEU A 114 -8.78 -15.69 -6.46
CA LEU A 114 -7.49 -15.67 -7.18
C LEU A 114 -6.98 -17.10 -7.44
N GLU A 115 -7.07 -17.97 -6.44
CA GLU A 115 -6.68 -19.38 -6.55
C GLU A 115 -7.59 -20.15 -7.50
N SER A 116 -8.91 -20.02 -7.34
CA SER A 116 -9.89 -20.72 -8.16
C SER A 116 -9.83 -20.31 -9.63
N ILE A 117 -9.55 -19.04 -9.92
CA ILE A 117 -9.40 -18.56 -11.30
C ILE A 117 -8.04 -18.96 -11.90
N GLY A 118 -7.12 -19.51 -11.09
CA GLY A 118 -5.84 -20.07 -11.51
C GLY A 118 -4.71 -19.07 -11.65
N ILE A 119 -4.67 -18.06 -10.79
CA ILE A 119 -3.45 -17.28 -10.59
C ILE A 119 -2.36 -18.22 -10.06
N TYR A 120 -1.20 -18.20 -10.70
CA TYR A 120 -0.04 -19.01 -10.35
C TYR A 120 0.74 -18.44 -9.16
N LYS A 121 0.84 -17.11 -9.07
CA LYS A 121 1.57 -16.40 -8.01
C LYS A 121 1.02 -15.00 -7.82
N VAL A 122 1.01 -14.53 -6.57
CA VAL A 122 0.61 -13.16 -6.22
C VAL A 122 1.79 -12.39 -5.64
N TYR A 123 1.95 -11.14 -6.07
CA TYR A 123 2.80 -10.13 -5.44
C TYR A 123 1.92 -8.98 -4.94
N THR A 124 2.17 -8.48 -3.75
CA THR A 124 1.54 -7.25 -3.23
C THR A 124 2.56 -6.41 -2.48
N PHE A 125 2.19 -5.21 -2.02
CA PHE A 125 3.03 -4.40 -1.15
C PHE A 125 2.37 -4.26 0.22
N ASN A 126 3.18 -4.36 1.27
CA ASN A 126 2.84 -4.07 2.66
C ASN A 126 1.38 -4.41 3.02
N ILE A 127 0.96 -5.66 2.79
CA ILE A 127 -0.40 -6.12 3.13
C ILE A 127 -0.72 -5.79 4.60
N HIS A 128 -1.98 -5.49 4.86
CA HIS A 128 -2.43 -4.95 6.16
C HIS A 128 -1.92 -5.77 7.36
N ASP A 129 -2.15 -7.08 7.30
CA ASP A 129 -1.59 -8.08 8.21
C ASP A 129 -0.76 -9.08 7.42
N GLU A 130 0.51 -9.23 7.78
CA GLU A 130 1.44 -10.19 7.16
C GLU A 130 1.06 -11.65 7.43
N ALA A 131 0.29 -11.94 8.48
CA ALA A 131 -0.24 -13.28 8.74
C ALA A 131 -1.11 -13.79 7.58
N THR A 132 -1.68 -12.88 6.78
CA THR A 132 -2.44 -13.19 5.56
C THR A 132 -1.62 -14.03 4.57
N GLU A 133 -0.29 -13.94 4.57
CA GLU A 133 0.58 -14.79 3.73
C GLU A 133 0.35 -16.28 3.97
N GLY A 134 0.06 -16.69 5.21
CA GLY A 134 -0.21 -18.08 5.57
C GLY A 134 -1.57 -18.61 5.11
N VAL A 135 -2.40 -17.77 4.49
CA VAL A 135 -3.74 -18.15 3.99
C VAL A 135 -3.69 -18.62 2.53
N PHE A 136 -2.68 -18.18 1.75
CA PHE A 136 -2.58 -18.53 0.33
C PHE A 136 -2.09 -19.98 0.14
N ASP A 137 -2.78 -20.72 -0.72
CA ASP A 137 -2.36 -22.04 -1.21
C ASP A 137 -1.38 -21.94 -2.39
N ILE A 138 -1.33 -20.78 -3.04
CA ILE A 138 -0.38 -20.46 -4.11
C ILE A 138 0.80 -19.62 -3.58
N PRO A 139 1.96 -19.61 -4.26
CA PRO A 139 3.04 -18.70 -3.91
C PRO A 139 2.55 -17.25 -3.81
N PHE A 140 2.79 -16.64 -2.66
CA PHE A 140 2.52 -15.25 -2.37
C PHE A 140 3.82 -14.55 -1.98
N LYS A 141 3.94 -13.27 -2.29
CA LYS A 141 5.06 -12.44 -1.79
C LYS A 141 4.57 -11.05 -1.44
N ASN A 142 4.69 -10.71 -0.15
CA ASN A 142 4.52 -9.36 0.33
C ASN A 142 5.82 -8.56 0.13
N LEU A 143 5.85 -7.69 -0.88
CA LEU A 143 6.95 -6.76 -1.11
C LEU A 143 6.89 -5.61 -0.11
N SER A 144 8.02 -4.93 0.10
CA SER A 144 8.10 -3.78 1.00
C SER A 144 8.42 -2.51 0.22
N ALA A 145 7.60 -1.48 0.40
CA ALA A 145 7.86 -0.14 -0.11
C ALA A 145 8.64 0.74 0.90
N PHE A 146 8.98 0.21 2.08
CA PHE A 146 9.74 0.96 3.06
C PHE A 146 11.12 1.42 2.58
N PRO A 147 11.89 0.64 1.81
CA PRO A 147 13.18 1.11 1.30
C PRO A 147 13.06 2.39 0.46
N VAL A 148 12.12 2.47 -0.48
CA VAL A 148 11.94 3.66 -1.33
C VAL A 148 11.39 4.85 -0.56
N LEU A 149 10.45 4.62 0.36
CA LEU A 149 9.95 5.67 1.24
C LEU A 149 11.04 6.21 2.16
N ALA A 150 11.82 5.34 2.79
CA ALA A 150 12.92 5.71 3.68
C ALA A 150 14.02 6.48 2.93
N GLN A 151 14.36 6.05 1.71
CA GLN A 151 15.33 6.75 0.87
C GLN A 151 14.85 8.18 0.54
N GLU A 152 13.58 8.36 0.18
CA GLU A 152 13.07 9.69 -0.16
C GLU A 152 12.91 10.60 1.07
N ILE A 153 12.50 10.03 2.21
CA ILE A 153 12.49 10.72 3.50
C ILE A 153 13.90 11.15 3.91
N HIS A 154 14.90 10.28 3.73
CA HIS A 154 16.29 10.61 4.03
C HIS A 154 16.76 11.82 3.22
N LYS A 155 16.55 11.82 1.90
CA LYS A 155 16.88 12.97 1.04
C LYS A 155 16.16 14.25 1.48
N TYR A 156 14.88 14.13 1.83
CA TYR A 156 14.10 15.27 2.29
C TYR A 156 14.65 15.87 3.59
N LEU A 157 15.00 15.03 4.56
CA LEU A 157 15.58 15.45 5.83
C LEU A 157 17.00 16.03 5.66
N ASP A 158 17.80 15.47 4.77
CA ASP A 158 19.12 16.02 4.40
C ASP A 158 18.99 17.45 3.85
N HIS A 159 18.04 17.70 2.94
CA HIS A 159 17.75 19.05 2.43
C HIS A 159 17.29 20.03 3.52
N LYS A 160 16.73 19.50 4.62
CA LYS A 160 16.32 20.27 5.81
C LYS A 160 17.44 20.38 6.85
N ASN A 161 18.65 19.89 6.55
CA ASN A 161 19.79 19.81 7.47
C ASN A 161 19.50 19.00 8.75
N VAL A 162 18.58 18.02 8.67
CA VAL A 162 18.27 17.10 9.76
C VAL A 162 19.01 15.80 9.52
N LYS A 163 20.03 15.51 10.35
CA LYS A 163 20.74 14.22 10.28
C LYS A 163 19.81 13.07 10.64
N VAL A 164 19.75 12.04 9.79
CA VAL A 164 18.96 10.83 10.00
C VAL A 164 19.66 9.91 11.01
N ILE A 165 19.50 10.23 12.29
CA ILE A 165 20.02 9.46 13.42
C ILE A 165 18.95 9.31 14.51
N PRO A 166 18.98 8.24 15.32
CA PRO A 166 17.97 7.98 16.36
C PRO A 166 17.74 9.12 17.35
N LYS A 167 18.78 9.93 17.61
CA LYS A 167 18.69 11.08 18.52
C LYS A 167 17.76 12.17 17.98
N ASN A 168 17.66 12.33 16.66
CA ASN A 168 16.94 13.43 16.01
C ASN A 168 15.54 13.04 15.54
N ILE A 169 15.23 11.74 15.52
CA ILE A 169 14.05 11.20 14.87
C ILE A 169 13.37 10.19 15.80
N ALA A 170 12.05 10.28 15.91
CA ALA A 170 11.22 9.26 16.53
C ALA A 170 10.28 8.66 15.49
N ILE A 171 10.15 7.34 15.49
CA ILE A 171 9.18 6.63 14.66
C ILE A 171 7.90 6.47 15.46
N ILE A 172 6.75 6.77 14.86
CA ILE A 172 5.44 6.68 15.50
C ILE A 172 4.59 5.63 14.79
N SER A 173 4.06 4.69 15.56
CA SER A 173 2.94 3.88 15.13
C SER A 173 1.62 4.57 15.53
N PRO A 174 0.69 4.80 14.59
CA PRO A 174 -0.56 5.51 14.87
C PRO A 174 -1.59 4.68 15.66
N ASP A 175 -1.34 3.37 15.82
CA ASP A 175 -2.09 2.46 16.68
C ASP A 175 -1.23 1.27 17.12
N GLN A 176 -1.77 0.40 17.98
CA GLN A 176 -1.03 -0.77 18.48
C GLN A 176 -0.79 -1.86 17.42
N GLY A 177 -1.68 -1.99 16.42
CA GLY A 177 -1.56 -3.00 15.37
C GLY A 177 -0.39 -2.70 14.43
N GLY A 178 -0.05 -1.43 14.26
CA GLY A 178 1.07 -0.98 13.42
C GLY A 178 2.45 -0.98 14.07
N ILE A 179 2.63 -1.49 15.30
CA ILE A 179 3.91 -1.37 16.03
C ILE A 179 5.05 -2.05 15.27
N GLU A 180 4.86 -3.31 14.87
CA GLU A 180 5.88 -4.06 14.15
C GLU A 180 6.16 -3.47 12.76
N ARG A 181 5.13 -2.90 12.13
CA ARG A 181 5.28 -2.16 10.86
C ARG A 181 6.18 -0.94 11.02
N ALA A 182 5.91 -0.11 12.03
CA ALA A 182 6.70 1.06 12.36
C ALA A 182 8.15 0.66 12.74
N ARG A 183 8.33 -0.42 13.50
CA ARG A 183 9.64 -0.98 13.81
C ARG A 183 10.41 -1.40 12.56
N LYS A 184 9.78 -2.11 11.62
CA LYS A 184 10.40 -2.51 10.35
C LYS A 184 10.83 -1.30 9.53
N PHE A 185 9.99 -0.27 9.45
CA PHE A 185 10.36 0.97 8.76
C PHE A 185 11.57 1.64 9.43
N GLY A 186 11.59 1.75 10.77
CA GLY A 186 12.75 2.30 11.50
C GLY A 186 14.03 1.50 11.25
N ASN A 187 13.96 0.17 11.23
CA ASN A 187 15.12 -0.68 10.91
C ASN A 187 15.66 -0.39 9.51
N VAL A 188 14.78 -0.15 8.53
CA VAL A 188 15.18 0.21 7.16
C VAL A 188 15.79 1.61 7.11
N LEU A 189 15.20 2.58 7.83
CA LEU A 189 15.65 3.96 7.83
C LEU A 189 17.03 4.13 8.50
N PHE A 190 17.27 3.45 9.62
CA PHE A 190 18.51 3.60 10.40
C PHE A 190 19.54 2.49 10.13
N GLY A 191 19.14 1.36 9.52
CA GLY A 191 19.99 0.18 9.34
C GLY A 191 20.19 -0.66 10.62
N HIS A 192 19.50 -0.33 11.72
CA HIS A 192 19.55 -1.04 12.99
C HIS A 192 18.25 -0.84 13.79
N ASN A 193 18.07 -1.56 14.90
CA ASN A 193 16.85 -1.56 15.72
C ASN A 193 16.89 -0.63 16.95
N ASP A 194 18.02 0.04 17.21
CA ASP A 194 18.17 1.00 18.31
C ASP A 194 17.64 2.40 17.95
N PHE A 195 16.34 2.63 18.09
CA PHE A 195 15.72 3.93 17.90
C PHE A 195 14.45 4.10 18.73
N ASN A 196 14.01 5.35 18.86
CA ASN A 196 12.79 5.68 19.57
C ASN A 196 11.56 5.30 18.75
N LEU A 197 10.82 4.31 19.25
CA LEU A 197 9.50 3.96 18.76
C LEU A 197 8.45 4.46 19.75
N ALA A 198 7.52 5.27 19.26
CA ALA A 198 6.36 5.73 20.00
C ALA A 198 5.07 5.16 19.40
N VAL A 199 4.01 5.08 20.21
CA VAL A 199 2.73 4.48 19.83
C VAL A 199 1.58 5.34 20.31
N THR A 200 0.66 5.68 19.42
CA THR A 200 -0.61 6.33 19.78
C THR A 200 -1.60 5.25 20.23
N GLU A 201 -2.16 5.38 21.43
CA GLU A 201 -3.21 4.49 21.94
C GLU A 201 -4.50 5.26 22.18
N LYS A 202 -5.63 4.67 21.77
CA LYS A 202 -6.96 5.11 22.21
C LYS A 202 -7.27 4.46 23.56
N LYS A 203 -7.14 5.20 24.66
CA LYS A 203 -7.62 4.71 25.94
C LYS A 203 -9.14 4.75 25.95
N ARG A 204 -9.76 3.57 25.85
CA ARG A 204 -11.21 3.41 26.03
C ARG A 204 -11.49 3.49 27.53
N ASP A 205 -12.08 4.59 27.97
CA ASP A 205 -12.47 4.73 29.37
C ASP A 205 -13.77 3.95 29.61
N LEU A 206 -13.64 2.66 29.96
CA LEU A 206 -14.77 1.73 30.11
C LEU A 206 -15.79 2.19 31.17
N GLU A 207 -15.40 3.09 32.07
CA GLU A 207 -16.28 3.62 33.13
C GLU A 207 -17.04 4.90 32.75
N LYS A 208 -16.62 5.62 31.71
CA LYS A 208 -17.23 6.90 31.30
C LYS A 208 -17.79 6.83 29.89
N LYS A 209 -18.97 6.22 29.75
CA LYS A 209 -19.71 6.05 28.47
C LYS A 209 -19.98 7.34 27.66
N HIS A 210 -19.66 8.54 28.16
CA HIS A 210 -19.98 9.82 27.53
C HIS A 210 -18.85 10.87 27.52
N GLN A 211 -17.60 10.49 27.81
CA GLN A 211 -16.43 11.38 27.61
C GLN A 211 -15.56 10.83 26.49
N SER A 212 -15.16 11.71 25.57
CA SER A 212 -14.31 11.41 24.41
C SER A 212 -13.08 10.60 24.82
N ASP A 213 -12.79 9.52 24.09
CA ASP A 213 -11.62 8.65 24.30
C ASP A 213 -10.34 9.49 24.53
N ALA A 214 -9.66 9.27 25.66
CA ALA A 214 -8.38 9.91 25.92
C ALA A 214 -7.31 9.21 25.07
N LEU A 215 -6.94 9.82 23.95
CA LEU A 215 -5.80 9.40 23.15
C LEU A 215 -4.50 9.82 23.85
N SER A 216 -3.51 8.92 23.92
CA SER A 216 -2.18 9.20 24.49
C SER A 216 -1.10 8.64 23.59
N LEU A 217 0.03 9.35 23.49
CA LEU A 217 1.24 8.90 22.79
C LEU A 217 2.24 8.40 23.84
N TYR A 218 2.71 7.16 23.67
CA TYR A 218 3.73 6.55 24.53
C TYR A 218 5.05 6.45 23.79
N GLY A 219 6.11 7.01 24.36
CA GLY A 219 7.45 7.06 23.76
C GLY A 219 7.99 8.48 23.73
N ASP A 220 9.31 8.63 23.58
CA ASP A 220 9.95 9.95 23.60
C ASP A 220 10.12 10.53 22.19
N VAL A 221 9.27 11.51 21.88
CA VAL A 221 9.27 12.30 20.64
C VAL A 221 9.81 13.71 20.83
N LYS A 222 10.19 14.09 22.06
CA LYS A 222 10.56 15.46 22.39
C LYS A 222 11.83 15.88 21.66
N ASP A 223 11.82 17.10 21.12
CA ASP A 223 12.92 17.72 20.39
C ASP A 223 13.37 16.91 19.14
N LYS A 224 12.47 16.08 18.59
CA LYS A 224 12.72 15.21 17.42
C LYS A 224 11.73 15.44 16.30
N VAL A 225 12.14 15.08 15.08
CA VAL A 225 11.21 14.89 13.97
C VAL A 225 10.47 13.57 14.18
N ALA A 226 9.15 13.63 14.27
CA ALA A 226 8.27 12.48 14.37
C ALA A 226 7.88 11.97 12.98
N ILE A 227 8.12 10.69 12.71
CA ILE A 227 7.73 10.01 11.46
C ILE A 227 6.60 9.03 11.78
N ILE A 228 5.37 9.38 11.40
CA ILE A 228 4.23 8.47 11.52
C ILE A 228 4.27 7.47 10.38
N VAL A 229 4.27 6.18 10.69
CA VAL A 229 4.35 5.10 9.70
C VAL A 229 3.07 4.29 9.70
N ASP A 230 2.45 4.12 8.53
CA ASP A 230 1.26 3.28 8.39
C ASP A 230 1.21 2.56 7.03
N ASP A 231 0.42 1.49 6.93
CA ASP A 231 0.20 0.81 5.64
C ASP A 231 -0.72 1.62 4.74
N VAL A 232 -1.83 2.16 5.27
CA VAL A 232 -2.85 2.82 4.46
C VAL A 232 -3.45 4.06 5.12
N ALA A 233 -3.67 5.11 4.33
CA ALA A 233 -4.43 6.27 4.75
C ALA A 233 -5.77 6.34 4.00
N THR A 234 -6.88 6.19 4.74
CA THR A 234 -8.24 6.32 4.17
C THR A 234 -8.90 7.65 4.51
N SER A 235 -9.19 7.92 5.80
CA SER A 235 -9.84 9.17 6.24
C SER A 235 -8.86 10.24 6.72
N GLY A 236 -7.59 9.86 6.91
CA GLY A 236 -6.52 10.71 7.46
C GLY A 236 -6.60 10.98 8.97
N LEU A 237 -7.70 10.63 9.64
CA LEU A 237 -7.94 11.06 11.02
C LEU A 237 -6.91 10.49 12.03
N THR A 238 -6.56 9.21 11.92
CA THR A 238 -5.58 8.60 12.83
C THR A 238 -4.21 9.26 12.70
N LEU A 239 -3.80 9.60 11.48
CA LEU A 239 -2.54 10.28 11.19
C LEU A 239 -2.54 11.71 11.74
N ILE A 240 -3.60 12.47 11.47
CA ILE A 240 -3.75 13.85 11.95
C ILE A 240 -3.73 13.90 13.48
N ASN A 241 -4.47 13.00 14.13
CA ASN A 241 -4.48 12.92 15.59
C ASN A 241 -3.10 12.55 16.14
N SER A 242 -2.42 11.56 15.56
CA SER A 242 -1.06 11.19 15.97
C SER A 242 -0.07 12.35 15.80
N ALA A 243 -0.23 13.16 14.74
CA ALA A 243 0.57 14.35 14.53
C ALA A 243 0.34 15.42 15.60
N HIS A 244 -0.93 15.65 15.99
CA HIS A 244 -1.25 16.55 17.09
C HIS A 244 -0.59 16.10 18.40
N PHE A 245 -0.71 14.83 18.78
CA PHE A 245 -0.10 14.34 20.02
C PHE A 245 1.42 14.41 20.01
N ALA A 246 2.05 14.12 18.87
CA ALA A 246 3.50 14.24 18.74
C ALA A 246 3.96 15.68 19.01
N LEU A 247 3.27 16.66 18.43
CA LEU A 247 3.58 18.08 18.63
C LEU A 247 3.30 18.54 20.07
N ASP A 248 2.19 18.10 20.67
CA ASP A 248 1.85 18.41 22.06
C ASP A 248 2.89 17.85 23.05
N GLN A 249 3.56 16.74 22.70
CA GLN A 249 4.66 16.16 23.46
C GLN A 249 6.04 16.72 23.09
N GLY A 250 6.10 17.76 22.26
CA GLY A 250 7.31 18.51 21.96
C GLY A 250 8.11 17.98 20.76
N ALA A 251 7.51 17.21 19.86
CA ALA A 251 8.12 16.96 18.55
C ALA A 251 8.37 18.29 17.82
N THR A 252 9.51 18.43 17.17
CA THR A 252 9.85 19.65 16.41
C THR A 252 9.03 19.75 15.13
N ASN A 253 8.70 18.60 14.55
CA ASN A 253 7.94 18.48 13.33
C ASN A 253 7.37 17.07 13.15
N VAL A 254 6.37 16.91 12.29
CA VAL A 254 5.75 15.63 11.96
C VAL A 254 5.70 15.40 10.46
N ILE A 255 6.18 14.24 10.02
CA ILE A 255 5.99 13.73 8.66
C ILE A 255 5.25 12.39 8.70
N ALA A 256 4.60 12.03 7.60
CA ALA A 256 3.90 10.75 7.45
C ALA A 256 4.57 9.91 6.34
N ALA A 257 4.74 8.62 6.58
CA ALA A 257 5.24 7.63 5.65
C ALA A 257 4.17 6.54 5.46
N ILE A 258 3.38 6.65 4.39
CA ILE A 258 2.18 5.84 4.18
C ILE A 258 2.30 5.06 2.88
N VAL A 259 2.24 3.73 2.92
CA VAL A 259 2.40 2.95 1.69
C VAL A 259 1.28 3.22 0.71
N HIS A 260 0.02 3.04 1.12
CA HIS A 260 -1.16 3.13 0.28
C HIS A 260 -2.00 4.37 0.61
N ARG A 261 -2.27 5.20 -0.40
CA ARG A 261 -3.17 6.36 -0.28
C ARG A 261 -4.59 6.05 -0.78
N ASP A 262 -5.33 5.25 -0.03
CA ASP A 262 -6.72 4.88 -0.35
C ASP A 262 -7.72 5.93 0.14
N PHE A 263 -7.54 7.19 -0.29
CA PHE A 263 -8.26 8.33 0.27
C PHE A 263 -9.76 8.29 0.03
N ALA A 264 -10.52 8.48 1.10
CA ALA A 264 -11.92 8.86 1.04
C ALA A 264 -12.05 10.35 0.62
N PRO A 265 -13.21 10.77 0.07
CA PRO A 265 -13.46 12.16 -0.28
C PRO A 265 -13.14 13.13 0.87
N GLY A 266 -12.44 14.24 0.57
CA GLY A 266 -12.07 15.25 1.55
C GLY A 266 -10.80 14.95 2.37
N THR A 267 -10.16 13.78 2.17
CA THR A 267 -9.00 13.38 2.98
C THR A 267 -7.74 14.17 2.61
N ALA A 268 -7.53 14.44 1.32
CA ALA A 268 -6.39 15.23 0.84
C ALA A 268 -6.39 16.64 1.46
N GLU A 269 -7.55 17.30 1.48
CA GLU A 269 -7.74 18.63 2.05
C GLU A 269 -7.52 18.66 3.57
N LYS A 270 -7.97 17.61 4.27
CA LYS A 270 -7.72 17.45 5.71
C LYS A 270 -6.23 17.30 6.01
N ILE A 271 -5.51 16.49 5.23
CA ILE A 271 -4.06 16.32 5.42
C ILE A 271 -3.32 17.63 5.10
N GLN A 272 -3.68 18.30 4.00
CA GLN A 272 -3.10 19.58 3.61
C GLN A 272 -3.27 20.63 4.73
N SER A 273 -4.46 20.73 5.33
CA SER A 273 -4.76 21.68 6.41
C SER A 273 -4.23 21.26 7.79
N SER A 274 -3.75 20.03 7.95
CA SER A 274 -3.21 19.52 9.21
C SER A 274 -1.82 20.06 9.55
N LYS A 275 -1.30 19.68 10.72
CA LYS A 275 0.06 20.00 11.16
C LYS A 275 1.15 19.04 10.64
N ILE A 276 0.79 18.05 9.83
CA ILE A 276 1.77 17.22 9.11
C ILE A 276 2.51 18.14 8.11
N GLU A 277 3.84 18.14 8.11
CA GLU A 277 4.65 18.95 7.19
C GLU A 277 4.82 18.29 5.82
N ALA A 278 5.04 16.98 5.79
CA ALA A 278 5.20 16.21 4.56
C ALA A 278 4.49 14.85 4.64
N PHE A 279 3.84 14.47 3.55
CA PHE A 279 3.12 13.21 3.40
C PHE A 279 3.77 12.38 2.30
N PHE A 280 4.60 11.41 2.67
CA PHE A 280 5.24 10.48 1.76
C PHE A 280 4.33 9.30 1.48
N THR A 281 4.14 8.97 0.21
CA THR A 281 3.35 7.80 -0.20
C THR A 281 3.84 7.16 -1.47
N THR A 282 3.28 6.02 -1.84
CA THR A 282 3.65 5.30 -3.06
C THR A 282 2.59 5.42 -4.14
N ASP A 283 2.97 5.19 -5.40
CA ASP A 283 2.05 5.03 -6.53
C ASP A 283 1.39 3.63 -6.60
N SER A 284 1.31 2.88 -5.49
CA SER A 284 0.58 1.60 -5.45
C SER A 284 -0.93 1.74 -5.70
N ILE A 285 -1.49 2.93 -5.52
CA ILE A 285 -2.85 3.30 -5.93
C ILE A 285 -2.73 4.50 -6.86
N ALA A 286 -3.44 4.54 -7.99
CA ALA A 286 -3.39 5.69 -8.89
C ALA A 286 -3.87 6.98 -8.21
N LEU A 287 -3.26 8.11 -8.56
CA LEU A 287 -3.64 9.41 -8.02
C LEU A 287 -4.95 9.85 -8.66
N GLN A 288 -5.99 10.04 -7.86
CA GLN A 288 -7.26 10.57 -8.36
C GLN A 288 -7.11 12.05 -8.63
N LYS A 289 -7.65 12.52 -9.77
CA LYS A 289 -7.61 13.92 -10.16
C LYS A 289 -8.19 14.81 -9.06
N GLY A 290 -7.45 15.83 -8.63
CA GLY A 290 -7.85 16.74 -7.56
C GLY A 290 -7.56 16.24 -6.15
N SER A 291 -6.97 15.05 -6.00
CA SER A 291 -6.45 14.56 -4.72
C SER A 291 -4.98 14.93 -4.49
N GLU A 292 -4.37 15.67 -5.41
CA GLU A 292 -3.03 16.22 -5.25
C GLU A 292 -3.02 17.36 -4.22
N PHE A 293 -1.99 17.42 -3.39
CA PHE A 293 -1.79 18.51 -2.44
C PHE A 293 -0.29 18.79 -2.24
N GLU A 294 0.04 20.01 -1.84
CA GLU A 294 1.42 20.54 -1.80
C GLU A 294 2.36 19.71 -0.91
N LYS A 295 1.85 19.20 0.21
CA LYS A 295 2.64 18.40 1.16
C LYS A 295 2.88 16.96 0.69
N MET A 296 2.21 16.50 -0.36
CA MET A 296 2.32 15.13 -0.86
C MET A 296 3.66 14.93 -1.58
N ARG A 297 4.30 13.80 -1.30
CA ARG A 297 5.52 13.32 -1.97
C ARG A 297 5.30 11.87 -2.36
N GLU A 298 5.02 11.64 -3.64
CA GLU A 298 4.85 10.30 -4.19
C GLU A 298 6.21 9.72 -4.61
N VAL A 299 6.46 8.47 -4.23
CA VAL A 299 7.55 7.65 -4.76
C VAL A 299 6.98 6.48 -5.56
N SER A 300 7.66 6.08 -6.63
CA SER A 300 7.19 4.95 -7.42
C SER A 300 7.70 3.62 -6.88
N VAL A 301 6.84 2.60 -6.84
CA VAL A 301 7.23 1.20 -6.53
C VAL A 301 7.57 0.37 -7.78
N ASN A 302 7.75 1.03 -8.92
CA ASN A 302 8.02 0.39 -10.20
C ASN A 302 9.29 -0.48 -10.21
N GLY A 303 10.30 -0.09 -9.43
CA GLY A 303 11.60 -0.76 -9.39
C GLY A 303 11.50 -2.08 -8.64
N GLU A 304 10.79 -2.07 -7.51
CA GLU A 304 10.51 -3.22 -6.68
C GLU A 304 9.69 -4.27 -7.44
N ILE A 305 8.68 -3.83 -8.21
CA ILE A 305 7.90 -4.73 -9.06
C ILE A 305 8.78 -5.32 -10.16
N ALA A 306 9.51 -4.48 -10.89
CA ALA A 306 10.36 -4.92 -12.00
C ALA A 306 11.38 -5.97 -11.52
N GLU A 307 12.08 -5.70 -10.41
CA GLU A 307 13.04 -6.65 -9.84
C GLU A 307 12.36 -7.95 -9.39
N ALA A 308 11.17 -7.89 -8.79
CA ALA A 308 10.45 -9.07 -8.33
C ALA A 308 9.95 -10.00 -9.45
N ILE A 309 9.70 -9.46 -10.65
CA ILE A 309 9.22 -10.24 -11.81
C ILE A 309 10.29 -10.52 -12.85
N LYS A 310 11.47 -9.90 -12.75
CA LYS A 310 12.63 -10.13 -13.64
C LYS A 310 13.04 -11.59 -13.75
N ILE A 311 12.88 -12.36 -12.67
CA ILE A 311 13.14 -13.82 -12.63
C ILE A 311 12.31 -14.64 -13.63
N PHE A 312 11.25 -14.07 -14.21
CA PHE A 312 10.42 -14.72 -15.23
C PHE A 312 10.80 -14.33 -16.66
N SER A 313 11.72 -13.38 -16.82
CA SER A 313 12.29 -12.97 -18.10
C SER A 313 13.48 -13.82 -18.54
N GLU A 314 14.08 -14.56 -17.60
CA GLU A 314 15.20 -15.49 -17.80
C GLU A 314 14.70 -16.89 -18.17
#